data_AF-A0A7C6L973-F1
#
_entry.id   AF-A0A7C6L973-F1
#
_cell.length_a   1.000
_cell.length_b   1.000
_cell.length_c   1.000
_cell.angle_alpha   90.00
_cell.angle_beta   90.00
_cell.angle_gamma   90.00
#
_symmetry.space_group_name_H-M   'P 1'
#
loop_
_entity.id
_entity.type
_entity.pdbx_description
1 polymer ?
#
loop_
_entity_poly.entity_id
_entity_poly.type
_entity_poly.pdbx_seq_one_letter_code
_entity_poly.pdbx_strand_id
1 'polypeptide(L)'
;MILDIRYHIASLTAVFLALGLGILIGASLLDEGKLIESQERLIAGLEKRFDALQSEQDLLKKENAVLTRFVNDQKALLAALEQPLLEGVLAGLRVSVVYADDGWRQNWQEPLDELLERAGAVVVGSRMLGRLAAEQGDHRSFALNLQALTDDRNSLLGEEVQEEAGRLVDIILLVGSGEATADWERQLASQAKETGVGFAVIGTADMGDRLYELAKLGALALDNLDDAAGRIALVLGLSAEKTGYYGVGKHAKALWAAVSRDSRR
;
A
#
# COMPACT_ATOMS: atom_id res chain seq x y z
N MET A 1 51.09 83.76 -42.00
CA MET A 1 51.48 82.44 -41.48
C MET A 1 50.55 82.07 -40.32
N ILE A 2 49.29 81.72 -40.65
CA ILE A 2 48.20 81.33 -39.69
C ILE A 2 47.73 79.89 -39.97
N LEU A 3 48.31 79.25 -41.00
CA LEU A 3 48.02 77.89 -41.40
C LEU A 3 48.66 76.85 -40.45
N ASP A 4 49.59 77.21 -39.57
CA ASP A 4 50.33 76.20 -38.80
C ASP A 4 49.57 75.66 -37.59
N ILE A 5 48.96 76.51 -36.74
CA ILE A 5 48.35 76.03 -35.48
C ILE A 5 47.07 75.21 -35.68
N ARG A 6 46.22 75.59 -36.65
CA ARG A 6 44.97 74.87 -36.94
C ARG A 6 45.23 73.50 -37.55
N TYR A 7 46.23 73.39 -38.42
CA TYR A 7 46.64 72.10 -38.99
C TYR A 7 47.36 71.22 -37.96
N HIS A 8 48.20 71.78 -37.08
CA HIS A 8 48.79 71.01 -35.98
C HIS A 8 47.75 70.47 -35.02
N ILE A 9 46.77 71.29 -34.60
CA ILE A 9 45.67 70.85 -33.76
C ILE A 9 44.85 69.76 -34.47
N ALA A 10 44.51 69.94 -35.75
CA ALA A 10 43.77 68.94 -36.53
C ALA A 10 44.55 67.62 -36.69
N SER A 11 45.87 67.67 -36.87
CA SER A 11 46.71 66.47 -36.94
C SER A 11 46.82 65.75 -35.59
N LEU A 12 46.93 66.52 -34.49
CA LEU A 12 47.00 65.97 -33.14
C LEU A 12 45.68 65.31 -32.75
N THR A 13 44.54 65.94 -33.06
CA THR A 13 43.22 65.34 -32.81
C THR A 13 43.01 64.10 -33.68
N ALA A 14 43.47 64.09 -34.93
CA ALA A 14 43.40 62.92 -35.80
C ALA A 14 44.23 61.73 -35.26
N VAL A 15 45.48 61.98 -34.83
CA VAL A 15 46.33 60.95 -34.22
C VAL A 15 45.74 60.47 -32.90
N PHE A 16 45.21 61.37 -32.08
CA PHE A 16 44.59 61.00 -30.81
C PHE A 16 43.30 60.18 -31.00
N LEU A 17 42.48 60.52 -32.01
CA LEU A 17 41.31 59.72 -32.40
C LEU A 17 41.72 58.34 -32.92
N ALA A 18 42.74 58.28 -33.77
CA ALA A 18 43.25 57.01 -34.29
C ALA A 18 43.78 56.11 -33.16
N LEU A 19 44.49 56.68 -32.19
CA LEU A 19 44.99 55.95 -31.02
C LEU A 19 43.84 55.49 -30.11
N GLY A 20 42.89 56.39 -29.81
CA GLY A 20 41.72 56.08 -28.99
C GLY A 20 40.86 54.97 -29.62
N LEU A 21 40.62 55.04 -30.93
CA LEU A 21 39.90 54.01 -31.67
C LEU A 21 40.67 52.68 -31.68
N GLY A 22 42.00 52.72 -31.87
CA GLY A 22 42.84 51.52 -31.83
C GLY A 22 42.82 50.82 -30.47
N ILE A 23 42.91 51.58 -29.38
CA ILE A 23 42.83 51.04 -28.01
C ILE A 23 41.42 50.50 -27.73
N LEU A 24 40.38 51.21 -28.16
CA LEU A 24 38.98 50.78 -27.96
C LEU A 24 38.68 49.46 -28.67
N ILE A 25 39.10 49.33 -29.93
CA ILE A 25 38.96 48.08 -30.70
C ILE A 25 39.82 46.97 -30.08
N GLY A 26 41.06 47.27 -29.69
CA GLY A 26 41.95 46.30 -29.05
C GLY A 26 41.42 45.77 -27.71
N ALA A 27 40.78 46.62 -26.91
CA ALA A 27 40.16 46.23 -25.64
C ALA A 27 38.90 45.36 -25.85
N SER A 28 38.10 45.63 -26.88
CA SER A 28 36.88 44.85 -27.20
C SER A 28 37.21 43.40 -27.59
N LEU A 29 38.24 43.19 -28.43
CA LEU A 29 38.68 41.85 -28.84
C LEU A 29 39.19 41.00 -27.67
N LEU A 30 39.82 41.62 -26.67
CA LEU A 30 40.35 40.92 -25.50
C LEU A 30 39.24 40.42 -24.56
N ASP A 31 38.11 41.14 -24.50
CA ASP A 31 36.95 40.77 -23.68
C ASP A 31 36.15 39.62 -24.33
N GLU A 32 35.99 39.64 -25.66
CA GLU A 32 35.39 38.55 -26.43
C GLU A 32 36.11 37.21 -26.22
N GLY A 33 37.45 37.19 -26.18
CA GLY A 33 38.22 35.98 -25.91
C GLY A 33 37.95 35.37 -24.52
N LYS A 34 37.77 36.21 -23.49
CA LYS A 34 37.45 35.75 -22.12
C LYS A 34 36.01 35.24 -22.00
N LEU A 35 35.08 35.86 -22.73
CA LEU A 35 33.68 35.43 -22.82
C LEU A 35 33.57 34.05 -23.48
N ILE A 36 34.32 33.80 -24.56
CA ILE A 36 34.37 32.52 -25.26
C ILE A 36 34.91 31.42 -24.33
N GLU A 37 36.02 31.67 -23.64
CA GLU A 37 36.61 30.70 -22.70
C GLU A 37 35.64 30.33 -21.55
N SER A 38 34.87 31.31 -21.05
CA SER A 38 33.83 31.07 -20.03
C SER A 38 32.70 30.18 -20.56
N GLN A 39 32.25 30.43 -21.80
CA GLN A 39 31.22 29.61 -22.45
C GLN A 39 31.71 28.19 -22.70
N GLU A 40 32.94 28.00 -23.17
CA GLU A 40 33.54 26.67 -23.36
C GLU A 40 33.61 25.89 -22.04
N ARG A 41 34.03 26.53 -20.94
CA ARG A 41 34.05 25.92 -19.60
C ARG A 41 32.65 25.54 -19.12
N LEU A 42 31.65 26.38 -19.40
CA LEU A 42 30.26 26.08 -19.04
C LEU A 42 29.73 24.89 -19.83
N ILE A 43 29.96 24.86 -21.15
CA ILE A 43 29.55 23.77 -22.04
C ILE A 43 30.20 22.45 -21.59
N ALA A 44 31.52 22.44 -21.38
CA ALA A 44 32.23 21.27 -20.86
C ALA A 44 31.70 20.81 -19.49
N GLY A 45 31.31 21.76 -18.63
CA GLY A 45 30.67 21.47 -17.36
C GLY A 45 29.26 20.86 -17.50
N LEU A 46 28.48 21.32 -18.48
CA LEU A 46 27.16 20.78 -18.80
C LEU A 46 27.26 19.37 -19.41
N GLU A 47 28.17 19.16 -20.36
CA GLU A 47 28.45 17.85 -20.96
C GLU A 47 28.83 16.83 -19.88
N LYS A 48 29.78 17.19 -18.99
CA LYS A 48 30.18 16.32 -17.88
C LYS A 48 29.02 15.97 -16.94
N ARG A 49 28.14 16.94 -16.64
CA ARG A 49 26.94 16.70 -15.81
C ARG A 49 25.93 15.82 -16.54
N PHE A 50 25.77 16.01 -17.84
CA PHE A 50 24.89 15.20 -18.67
C PHE A 50 25.35 13.75 -18.71
N ASP A 51 26.65 13.50 -18.95
CA ASP A 51 27.23 12.15 -18.96
C ASP A 51 27.08 11.46 -17.59
N ALA A 52 27.28 12.22 -16.50
CA ALA A 52 27.09 11.71 -15.14
C ALA A 52 25.63 11.33 -14.87
N LEU A 53 24.68 12.18 -15.24
CA LEU A 53 23.25 11.90 -15.08
C LEU A 53 22.79 10.71 -15.93
N GLN A 54 23.30 10.59 -17.16
CA GLN A 54 22.98 9.45 -18.02
C GLN A 54 23.53 8.15 -17.42
N SER A 55 24.76 8.17 -16.90
CA SER A 55 25.37 7.02 -16.22
C SER A 55 24.60 6.62 -14.95
N GLU A 56 24.18 7.59 -14.14
CA GLU A 56 23.35 7.36 -12.95
C GLU A 56 21.98 6.80 -13.33
N GLN A 57 21.34 7.34 -14.37
CA GLN A 57 20.08 6.82 -14.88
C GLN A 57 20.20 5.35 -15.33
N ASP A 58 21.27 5.01 -16.03
CA ASP A 58 21.51 3.64 -16.50
C ASP A 58 21.80 2.68 -15.35
N LEU A 59 22.52 3.13 -14.31
CA LEU A 59 22.74 2.36 -13.09
C LEU A 59 21.41 2.11 -12.36
N LEU A 60 20.64 3.16 -12.10
CA LEU A 60 19.36 3.07 -11.40
C LEU A 60 18.37 2.16 -12.16
N LYS A 61 18.33 2.23 -13.50
CA LYS A 61 17.52 1.32 -14.32
C LYS A 61 17.96 -0.15 -14.15
N LYS A 62 19.26 -0.42 -14.13
CA LYS A 62 19.79 -1.78 -13.91
C LYS A 62 19.45 -2.30 -12.53
N GLU A 63 19.65 -1.48 -11.49
CA GLU A 63 19.30 -1.84 -10.11
C GLU A 63 17.80 -2.13 -9.96
N ASN A 64 16.96 -1.28 -10.54
CA ASN A 64 15.51 -1.46 -10.51
C ASN A 64 15.09 -2.76 -11.23
N ALA A 65 15.71 -3.09 -12.36
CA ALA A 65 15.47 -4.35 -13.06
C ALA A 65 15.89 -5.57 -12.23
N VAL A 66 17.02 -5.51 -11.54
CA VAL A 66 17.48 -6.60 -10.64
C VAL A 66 16.54 -6.76 -9.45
N LEU A 67 16.15 -5.67 -8.80
CA LEU A 67 15.22 -5.69 -7.66
C LEU A 67 13.84 -6.21 -8.08
N THR A 68 13.32 -5.77 -9.22
CA THR A 68 12.03 -6.23 -9.75
C THR A 68 12.07 -7.73 -10.02
N ARG A 69 13.15 -8.23 -10.62
CA ARG A 69 13.33 -9.67 -10.84
C ARG A 69 13.35 -10.44 -9.52
N PHE A 70 14.11 -9.97 -8.54
CA PHE A 70 14.19 -10.61 -7.23
C PHE A 70 12.83 -10.68 -6.52
N VAL A 71 12.05 -9.59 -6.53
CA VAL A 71 10.69 -9.56 -5.97
C VAL A 71 9.77 -10.54 -6.71
N ASN A 72 9.83 -10.59 -8.04
CA ASN A 72 9.00 -11.51 -8.83
C ASN A 72 9.36 -12.97 -8.57
N ASP A 73 10.65 -13.30 -8.46
CA ASP A 73 11.11 -14.66 -8.14
C ASP A 73 10.62 -15.08 -6.73
N GLN A 74 10.64 -14.16 -5.76
CA GLN A 74 10.08 -14.42 -4.42
C GLN A 74 8.56 -14.63 -4.45
N LYS A 75 7.82 -13.82 -5.22
CA LYS A 75 6.36 -14.00 -5.38
C LYS A 75 6.03 -15.35 -6.02
N ALA A 76 6.77 -15.73 -7.06
CA ALA A 76 6.59 -17.03 -7.71
C ALA A 76 6.87 -18.19 -6.75
N LEU A 77 7.90 -18.08 -5.91
CA LEU A 77 8.18 -19.06 -4.86
C LEU A 77 7.04 -19.14 -3.83
N LEU A 78 6.53 -18.00 -3.34
CA LEU A 78 5.41 -17.98 -2.39
C LEU A 78 4.14 -18.58 -2.98
N ALA A 79 3.83 -18.28 -4.24
CA ALA A 79 2.69 -18.88 -4.95
C ALA A 79 2.85 -20.41 -5.08
N ALA A 80 4.06 -20.89 -5.36
CA ALA A 80 4.34 -22.33 -5.42
C ALA A 80 4.24 -23.03 -4.05
N LEU A 81 4.56 -22.30 -2.97
CA LEU A 81 4.47 -22.80 -1.60
C LEU A 81 3.09 -22.60 -0.97
N GLU A 82 2.21 -21.81 -1.59
CA GLU A 82 0.89 -21.48 -1.05
C GLU A 82 0.09 -22.74 -0.75
N GLN A 83 -0.06 -23.64 -1.73
CA GLN A 83 -0.85 -24.86 -1.54
C GLN A 83 -0.36 -25.72 -0.36
N PRO A 84 0.91 -26.16 -0.28
CA PRO A 84 1.37 -26.99 0.84
C PRO A 84 1.42 -26.24 2.19
N LEU A 85 1.49 -24.91 2.19
CA LEU A 85 1.49 -24.12 3.42
C LEU A 85 0.09 -23.87 3.97
N LEU A 86 -0.93 -23.82 3.12
CA LEU A 86 -2.30 -23.50 3.53
C LEU A 86 -3.11 -24.74 3.91
N GLU A 87 -2.81 -25.89 3.31
CA GLU A 87 -3.63 -27.10 3.43
C GLU A 87 -3.82 -27.54 4.89
N GLY A 88 -5.07 -27.54 5.35
CA GLY A 88 -5.47 -28.01 6.68
C GLY A 88 -5.04 -27.13 7.87
N VAL A 89 -4.49 -25.93 7.64
CA VAL A 89 -4.02 -25.03 8.71
C VAL A 89 -5.14 -24.50 9.60
N LEU A 90 -6.35 -24.35 9.04
CA LEU A 90 -7.55 -23.92 9.74
C LEU A 90 -8.52 -25.06 10.04
N ALA A 91 -8.04 -26.32 9.96
CA ALA A 91 -8.86 -27.49 10.24
C ALA A 91 -9.53 -27.40 11.62
N GLY A 92 -10.87 -27.45 11.62
CA GLY A 92 -11.69 -27.40 12.82
C GLY A 92 -12.04 -26.00 13.33
N LEU A 93 -11.61 -24.93 12.64
CA LEU A 93 -12.05 -23.56 12.95
C LEU A 93 -13.31 -23.18 12.17
N ARG A 94 -14.25 -22.55 12.86
CA ARG A 94 -15.49 -22.04 12.29
C ARG A 94 -15.38 -20.55 11.99
N VAL A 95 -15.37 -20.19 10.71
CA VAL A 95 -15.21 -18.81 10.24
C VAL A 95 -16.54 -18.28 9.71
N SER A 96 -16.95 -17.10 10.18
CA SER A 96 -18.08 -16.35 9.63
C SER A 96 -17.55 -15.18 8.81
N VAL A 97 -18.00 -15.04 7.56
CA VAL A 97 -17.52 -13.99 6.65
C VAL A 97 -18.57 -12.89 6.51
N VAL A 98 -18.16 -11.64 6.69
CA VAL A 98 -19.03 -10.46 6.61
C VAL A 98 -18.43 -9.48 5.61
N TYR A 99 -19.19 -9.15 4.58
CA TYR A 99 -18.78 -8.22 3.52
C TYR A 99 -19.29 -6.81 3.80
N ALA A 100 -18.44 -5.80 3.62
CA ALA A 100 -18.82 -4.39 3.81
C ALA A 100 -19.91 -3.95 2.81
N ASP A 101 -19.74 -4.28 1.52
CA ASP A 101 -20.67 -3.94 0.44
C ASP A 101 -20.79 -5.07 -0.62
N ASP A 102 -21.65 -4.85 -1.63
CA ASP A 102 -21.89 -5.79 -2.72
C ASP A 102 -20.67 -5.94 -3.64
N GLY A 103 -19.86 -4.90 -3.81
CA GLY A 103 -18.66 -4.93 -4.65
C GLY A 103 -17.59 -5.84 -4.06
N TRP A 104 -17.37 -5.76 -2.75
CA TRP A 104 -16.49 -6.66 -2.02
C TRP A 104 -16.98 -8.11 -2.09
N ARG A 105 -18.28 -8.35 -1.91
CA ARG A 105 -18.84 -9.70 -2.01
C ARG A 105 -18.63 -10.29 -3.40
N GLN A 106 -19.00 -9.58 -4.46
CA GLN A 106 -18.88 -10.10 -5.83
C GLN A 106 -17.43 -10.43 -6.20
N ASN A 107 -16.47 -9.63 -5.73
CA ASN A 107 -15.06 -9.82 -6.06
C ASN A 107 -14.37 -10.89 -5.21
N TRP A 108 -14.77 -11.03 -3.93
CA TRP A 108 -14.03 -11.83 -2.96
C TRP A 108 -14.75 -13.05 -2.43
N GLN A 109 -16.03 -13.26 -2.75
CA GLN A 109 -16.76 -14.43 -2.26
C GLN A 109 -16.16 -15.74 -2.76
N GLU A 110 -16.05 -15.93 -4.07
CA GLU A 110 -15.50 -17.19 -4.62
C GLU A 110 -14.02 -17.41 -4.21
N PRO A 111 -13.09 -16.44 -4.36
CA PRO A 111 -11.69 -16.65 -3.98
C PRO A 111 -11.49 -16.95 -2.50
N LEU A 112 -12.30 -16.35 -1.62
CA LEU A 112 -12.19 -16.54 -0.19
C LEU A 112 -12.81 -17.87 0.25
N ASP A 113 -13.93 -18.28 -0.35
CA ASP A 113 -14.54 -19.59 -0.10
C ASP A 113 -13.56 -20.71 -0.50
N GLU A 114 -12.93 -20.62 -1.69
CA GLU A 114 -11.91 -21.57 -2.13
C GLU A 114 -10.69 -21.61 -1.19
N LEU A 115 -10.22 -20.44 -0.74
CA LEU A 115 -9.08 -20.36 0.17
C LEU A 115 -9.39 -20.96 1.55
N LEU A 116 -10.56 -20.66 2.11
CA LEU A 116 -10.98 -21.16 3.42
C LEU A 116 -11.24 -22.67 3.37
N GLU A 117 -11.86 -23.16 2.30
CA GLU A 117 -12.06 -24.61 2.07
C GLU A 117 -10.71 -25.33 1.97
N ARG A 118 -9.78 -24.82 1.15
CA ARG A 118 -8.42 -25.37 1.05
C ARG A 118 -7.67 -25.34 2.39
N ALA A 119 -7.89 -24.31 3.19
CA ALA A 119 -7.31 -24.22 4.53
C ALA A 119 -7.97 -25.18 5.55
N GLY A 120 -9.07 -25.83 5.19
CA GLY A 120 -9.82 -26.75 6.06
C GLY A 120 -10.77 -26.04 7.05
N ALA A 121 -11.04 -24.75 6.86
CA ALA A 121 -11.98 -24.00 7.68
C ALA A 121 -13.43 -24.36 7.33
N VAL A 122 -14.31 -24.34 8.33
CA VAL A 122 -15.76 -24.50 8.13
C VAL A 122 -16.40 -23.11 8.04
N VAL A 123 -16.84 -22.72 6.84
CA VAL A 123 -17.54 -21.45 6.64
C VAL A 123 -18.98 -21.59 7.11
N VAL A 124 -19.34 -20.86 8.18
CA VAL A 124 -20.67 -20.98 8.82
C VAL A 124 -21.73 -20.11 8.14
N GLY A 125 -21.32 -19.05 7.44
CA GLY A 125 -22.23 -18.19 6.70
C GLY A 125 -21.55 -16.94 6.14
N SER A 126 -22.14 -16.37 5.07
CA SER A 126 -21.72 -15.11 4.45
C SER A 126 -22.79 -14.03 4.62
N ARG A 127 -22.45 -12.88 5.22
CA ARG A 127 -23.39 -11.78 5.50
C ARG A 127 -22.90 -10.45 4.96
N MET A 128 -23.80 -9.47 4.85
CA MET A 128 -23.47 -8.12 4.40
C MET A 128 -23.68 -7.14 5.56
N LEU A 129 -22.66 -6.35 5.86
CA LEU A 129 -22.70 -5.29 6.87
C LEU A 129 -23.71 -4.20 6.53
N GLY A 130 -23.76 -3.75 5.27
CA GLY A 130 -24.74 -2.75 4.83
C GLY A 130 -26.20 -3.14 5.12
N ARG A 131 -26.55 -4.43 5.00
CA ARG A 131 -27.89 -4.93 5.35
C ARG A 131 -28.10 -5.10 6.84
N LEU A 132 -27.08 -5.54 7.59
CA LEU A 132 -27.13 -5.60 9.05
C LEU A 132 -27.33 -4.20 9.68
N ALA A 133 -26.68 -3.18 9.11
CA ALA A 133 -26.81 -1.79 9.54
C ALA A 133 -28.16 -1.17 9.14
N ALA A 134 -28.71 -1.54 7.98
CA ALA A 134 -30.01 -1.03 7.51
C ALA A 134 -31.22 -1.69 8.18
N GLU A 135 -31.11 -2.97 8.58
CA GLU A 135 -32.20 -3.72 9.22
C GLU A 135 -32.38 -3.38 10.71
N GLN A 136 -31.39 -2.75 11.37
CA GLN A 136 -31.45 -2.39 12.79
C GLN A 136 -31.22 -0.89 13.03
N GLY A 137 -32.27 -0.10 12.83
CA GLY A 137 -32.29 1.35 13.09
C GLY A 137 -32.21 1.79 14.57
N ASP A 138 -31.60 1.02 15.48
CA ASP A 138 -31.47 1.42 16.88
C ASP A 138 -30.14 0.97 17.51
N HIS A 139 -29.29 1.94 17.85
CA HIS A 139 -27.87 1.78 18.25
C HIS A 139 -27.67 1.16 19.65
N ARG A 140 -28.70 0.65 20.33
CA ARG A 140 -28.62 0.34 21.77
C ARG A 140 -28.82 -1.13 22.16
N SER A 141 -29.14 -2.00 21.21
CA SER A 141 -29.55 -3.38 21.55
C SER A 141 -28.81 -4.42 20.72
N PHE A 142 -27.54 -4.19 20.40
CA PHE A 142 -26.70 -5.18 19.71
C PHE A 142 -26.09 -6.14 20.73
N ALA A 143 -26.95 -6.92 21.40
CA ALA A 143 -26.53 -8.25 21.80
C ALA A 143 -26.43 -9.02 20.49
N LEU A 144 -25.21 -9.10 19.93
CA LEU A 144 -24.88 -9.96 18.80
C LEU A 144 -25.51 -11.33 19.05
N ASN A 145 -26.68 -11.57 18.46
CA ASN A 145 -27.20 -12.91 18.43
C ASN A 145 -26.30 -13.63 17.43
N LEU A 146 -25.23 -14.27 17.92
CA LEU A 146 -24.31 -15.05 17.10
C LEU A 146 -25.07 -16.05 16.22
N GLN A 147 -26.28 -16.46 16.63
CA GLN A 147 -27.23 -17.27 15.86
C GLN A 147 -27.68 -16.60 14.54
N ALA A 148 -27.76 -15.27 14.46
CA ALA A 148 -28.17 -14.57 13.23
C ALA A 148 -27.08 -14.59 12.14
N LEU A 149 -25.82 -14.83 12.52
CA LEU A 149 -24.70 -15.01 11.59
C LEU A 149 -24.60 -16.44 11.03
N THR A 150 -25.35 -17.40 11.60
CA THR A 150 -25.24 -18.83 11.26
C THR A 150 -26.39 -19.40 10.43
N ASP A 151 -27.49 -18.68 10.24
CA ASP A 151 -28.71 -19.28 9.69
C ASP A 151 -28.99 -18.85 8.23
N ASP A 152 -28.36 -19.52 7.27
CA ASP A 152 -28.64 -19.38 5.83
C ASP A 152 -29.19 -20.66 5.19
N ARG A 153 -29.58 -21.65 6.00
CA ARG A 153 -30.11 -22.92 5.48
C ARG A 153 -31.51 -23.17 6.02
N ASN A 154 -32.47 -22.58 5.30
CA ASN A 154 -33.78 -23.17 5.06
C ASN A 154 -34.76 -23.19 6.25
N SER A 155 -35.25 -22.02 6.69
CA SER A 155 -36.48 -21.95 7.50
C SER A 155 -37.69 -21.65 6.60
N LEU A 156 -38.15 -22.70 5.90
CA LEU A 156 -39.51 -22.79 5.35
C LEU A 156 -40.29 -24.00 5.87
N LEU A 157 -39.74 -24.76 6.81
CA LEU A 157 -40.46 -25.83 7.50
C LEU A 157 -40.10 -25.78 8.97
N GLY A 158 -41.12 -25.61 9.81
CA GLY A 158 -40.96 -25.51 11.25
C GLY A 158 -40.39 -26.80 11.82
N GLU A 159 -39.30 -26.67 12.56
CA GLU A 159 -38.92 -27.58 13.62
C GLU A 159 -38.09 -26.79 14.63
N GLU A 160 -38.60 -26.72 15.86
CA GLU A 160 -37.89 -26.13 16.99
C GLU A 160 -36.63 -26.96 17.26
N VAL A 161 -35.45 -26.45 16.89
CA VAL A 161 -34.19 -27.04 17.33
C VAL A 161 -33.74 -26.35 18.60
N GLN A 162 -33.75 -27.17 19.65
CA GLN A 162 -33.37 -26.89 21.03
C GLN A 162 -31.97 -26.30 21.17
N GLU A 163 -31.85 -25.45 22.18
CA GLU A 163 -30.64 -24.85 22.74
C GLU A 163 -29.45 -25.82 22.83
N GLU A 164 -28.40 -25.58 22.04
CA GLU A 164 -27.03 -25.92 22.43
C GLU A 164 -26.19 -24.65 22.47
N ALA A 165 -26.06 -24.11 23.69
CA ALA A 165 -25.14 -23.03 24.03
C ALA A 165 -23.69 -23.57 24.05
N GLY A 166 -23.06 -23.62 22.87
CA GLY A 166 -21.62 -23.81 22.69
C GLY A 166 -21.14 -22.84 21.61
N ARG A 167 -19.93 -22.25 21.74
CA ARG A 167 -19.39 -21.25 20.80
C ARG A 167 -19.60 -21.69 19.33
N LEU A 168 -20.51 -21.01 18.63
CA LEU A 168 -20.93 -21.36 17.26
C LEU A 168 -20.01 -20.78 16.17
N VAL A 169 -19.18 -19.79 16.52
CA VAL A 169 -18.22 -19.12 15.63
C VAL A 169 -16.94 -18.86 16.42
N ASP A 170 -15.80 -19.28 15.87
CA ASP A 170 -14.48 -19.05 16.47
C ASP A 170 -13.87 -17.72 15.97
N ILE A 171 -14.15 -17.37 14.71
CA ILE A 171 -13.55 -16.22 14.02
C ILE A 171 -14.59 -15.49 13.16
N ILE A 172 -14.62 -14.15 13.27
CA ILE A 172 -15.36 -13.26 12.39
C ILE A 172 -14.37 -12.60 11.42
N LEU A 173 -14.59 -12.80 10.13
CA LEU A 173 -13.79 -12.25 9.05
C LEU A 173 -14.58 -11.16 8.32
N LEU A 174 -14.17 -9.90 8.51
CA LEU A 174 -14.70 -8.76 7.80
C LEU A 174 -13.93 -8.56 6.49
N VAL A 175 -14.64 -8.44 5.36
CA VAL A 175 -14.08 -8.19 4.03
C VAL A 175 -14.54 -6.83 3.53
N GLY A 176 -13.58 -5.92 3.39
CA GLY A 176 -13.79 -4.53 3.00
C GLY A 176 -14.04 -3.60 4.19
N SER A 177 -13.89 -2.30 3.93
CA SER A 177 -14.27 -1.23 4.86
C SER A 177 -14.84 -0.04 4.09
N GLY A 178 -15.94 0.52 4.58
CA GLY A 178 -16.64 1.66 4.00
C GLY A 178 -16.80 2.80 5.00
N GLU A 179 -16.97 4.04 4.52
CA GLU A 179 -17.28 5.17 5.44
C GLU A 179 -18.58 4.93 6.20
N ALA A 180 -19.59 4.36 5.53
CA ALA A 180 -20.88 4.03 6.13
C ALA A 180 -20.81 2.88 7.16
N THR A 181 -19.75 2.08 7.14
CA THR A 181 -19.57 0.93 8.04
C THR A 181 -18.53 1.18 9.14
N ALA A 182 -17.81 2.30 9.10
CA ALA A 182 -16.68 2.57 9.99
C ALA A 182 -17.03 2.51 11.50
N ASP A 183 -18.18 3.04 11.91
CA ASP A 183 -18.63 2.99 13.30
C ASP A 183 -18.99 1.56 13.73
N TRP A 184 -19.62 0.81 12.82
CA TRP A 184 -19.95 -0.59 13.01
C TRP A 184 -18.70 -1.48 13.12
N GLU A 185 -17.68 -1.24 12.30
CA GLU A 185 -16.42 -1.98 12.32
C GLU A 185 -15.71 -1.83 13.67
N ARG A 186 -15.70 -0.62 14.24
CA ARG A 186 -15.11 -0.34 15.56
C ARG A 186 -15.87 -1.04 16.69
N GLN A 187 -17.20 -1.06 16.60
CA GLN A 187 -18.04 -1.72 17.59
C GLN A 187 -17.85 -3.25 17.53
N LEU A 188 -17.84 -3.83 16.33
CA LEU A 188 -17.57 -5.26 16.13
C LEU A 188 -16.19 -5.65 16.64
N ALA A 189 -15.14 -4.87 16.34
CA ALA A 189 -13.79 -5.14 16.83
C ALA A 189 -13.73 -5.13 18.36
N SER A 190 -14.39 -4.15 18.99
CA SER A 190 -14.41 -4.02 20.46
C SER A 190 -15.18 -5.17 21.11
N GLN A 191 -16.36 -5.53 20.59
CA GLN A 191 -17.17 -6.63 21.11
C GLN A 191 -16.51 -8.01 20.88
N ALA A 192 -15.86 -8.22 19.74
CA ALA A 192 -15.13 -9.46 19.48
C ALA A 192 -13.99 -9.67 20.48
N LYS A 193 -13.28 -8.58 20.83
CA LYS A 193 -12.25 -8.61 21.88
C LYS A 193 -12.82 -8.95 23.26
N GLU A 194 -13.97 -8.39 23.61
CA GLU A 194 -14.63 -8.67 24.90
C GLU A 194 -15.17 -10.10 25.00
N THR A 195 -15.68 -10.64 23.89
CA THR A 195 -16.23 -12.01 23.81
C THR A 195 -15.15 -13.07 23.55
N GLY A 196 -13.91 -12.66 23.30
CA GLY A 196 -12.79 -13.55 23.00
C GLY A 196 -12.96 -14.32 21.69
N VAL A 197 -13.67 -13.73 20.72
CA VAL A 197 -13.82 -14.26 19.35
C VAL A 197 -12.74 -13.62 18.50
N GLY A 198 -12.05 -14.39 17.66
CA GLY A 198 -11.04 -13.86 16.75
C GLY A 198 -11.67 -12.90 15.74
N PHE A 199 -11.15 -11.69 15.61
CA PHE A 199 -11.64 -10.71 14.64
C PHE A 199 -10.57 -10.37 13.63
N ALA A 200 -10.85 -10.62 12.36
CA ALA A 200 -9.96 -10.32 11.25
C ALA A 200 -10.66 -9.39 10.26
N VAL A 201 -9.89 -8.46 9.71
CA VAL A 201 -10.35 -7.46 8.75
C VAL A 201 -9.45 -7.51 7.53
N ILE A 202 -10.07 -7.68 6.38
CA ILE A 202 -9.46 -7.68 5.07
C ILE A 202 -9.80 -6.34 4.41
N GLY A 203 -8.79 -5.65 3.91
CA GLY A 203 -8.98 -4.44 3.10
C GLY A 203 -7.96 -4.35 1.97
N THR A 204 -7.94 -3.18 1.35
CA THR A 204 -6.96 -2.81 0.32
C THR A 204 -5.90 -1.87 0.90
N ALA A 205 -4.78 -1.72 0.18
CA ALA A 205 -3.63 -0.93 0.65
C ALA A 205 -3.94 0.56 0.86
N ASP A 206 -4.95 1.11 0.15
CA ASP A 206 -5.48 2.46 0.32
C ASP A 206 -6.28 2.63 1.62
N MET A 207 -6.74 1.54 2.25
CA MET A 207 -7.45 1.55 3.54
C MET A 207 -6.50 1.47 4.75
N GLY A 208 -5.20 1.66 4.55
CA GLY A 208 -4.17 1.40 5.58
C GLY A 208 -4.39 2.12 6.91
N ASP A 209 -4.89 3.36 6.90
CA ASP A 209 -5.19 4.11 8.14
C ASP A 209 -6.32 3.45 8.94
N ARG A 210 -7.36 2.95 8.27
CA ARG A 210 -8.49 2.25 8.93
C ARG A 210 -8.09 0.88 9.44
N LEU A 211 -7.35 0.12 8.63
CA LEU A 211 -6.80 -1.17 9.02
C LEU A 211 -5.90 -1.03 10.25
N TYR A 212 -5.12 0.05 10.32
CA TYR A 212 -4.31 0.36 11.49
C TYR A 212 -5.13 0.68 12.75
N GLU A 213 -6.23 1.44 12.64
CA GLU A 213 -7.11 1.70 13.77
C GLU A 213 -7.80 0.43 14.29
N LEU A 214 -8.29 -0.44 13.40
CA LEU A 214 -8.89 -1.73 13.77
C LEU A 214 -7.85 -2.67 14.39
N ALA A 215 -6.62 -2.66 13.88
CA ALA A 215 -5.51 -3.41 14.46
C ALA A 215 -5.20 -2.98 15.91
N LYS A 216 -5.28 -1.68 16.24
CA LYS A 216 -5.12 -1.21 17.63
C LYS A 216 -6.25 -1.70 18.54
N LEU A 217 -7.45 -1.89 18.00
CA LEU A 217 -8.57 -2.47 18.73
C LEU A 217 -8.40 -3.97 18.96
N GLY A 218 -7.34 -4.60 18.45
CA GLY A 218 -7.04 -6.02 18.62
C GLY A 218 -7.50 -6.88 17.46
N ALA A 219 -7.84 -6.30 16.32
CA ALA A 219 -8.12 -7.05 15.10
C ALA A 219 -6.83 -7.56 14.43
N LEU A 220 -6.94 -8.64 13.68
CA LEU A 220 -5.99 -9.00 12.63
C LEU A 220 -6.35 -8.24 11.36
N ALA A 221 -5.64 -7.15 11.06
CA ALA A 221 -5.89 -6.38 9.85
C ALA A 221 -4.94 -6.80 8.74
N LEU A 222 -5.46 -7.04 7.54
CA LEU A 222 -4.73 -7.58 6.41
C LEU A 222 -5.07 -6.83 5.13
N ASP A 223 -4.08 -6.64 4.27
CA ASP A 223 -4.27 -6.16 2.90
C ASP A 223 -3.68 -7.12 1.86
N ASN A 224 -3.86 -6.78 0.58
CA ASN A 224 -3.17 -7.42 -0.55
C ASN A 224 -3.44 -8.93 -0.68
N LEU A 225 -4.70 -9.36 -0.52
CA LEU A 225 -5.09 -10.77 -0.73
C LEU A 225 -5.00 -11.24 -2.18
N ASP A 226 -4.83 -10.31 -3.12
CA ASP A 226 -4.56 -10.64 -4.52
C ASP A 226 -3.25 -11.41 -4.67
N ASP A 227 -2.31 -11.21 -3.74
CA ASP A 227 -1.01 -11.87 -3.73
C ASP A 227 -0.99 -13.10 -2.79
N ALA A 228 -0.16 -14.09 -3.13
CA ALA A 228 0.02 -15.29 -2.31
C ALA A 228 0.47 -14.95 -0.88
N ALA A 229 1.28 -13.90 -0.74
CA ALA A 229 1.73 -13.41 0.56
C ALA A 229 0.57 -12.99 1.47
N GLY A 230 -0.43 -12.26 0.95
CA GLY A 230 -1.58 -11.81 1.72
C GLY A 230 -2.50 -12.97 2.12
N ARG A 231 -2.72 -13.92 1.20
CA ARG A 231 -3.47 -15.16 1.46
C ARG A 231 -2.82 -16.03 2.54
N ILE A 232 -1.51 -16.22 2.45
CA ILE A 232 -0.72 -16.92 3.48
C ILE A 232 -0.80 -16.18 4.82
N ALA A 233 -0.66 -14.86 4.81
CA ALA A 233 -0.76 -14.04 6.02
C ALA A 233 -2.13 -14.18 6.70
N LEU A 234 -3.22 -14.24 5.93
CA LEU A 234 -4.57 -14.48 6.45
C LEU A 234 -4.65 -15.82 7.17
N VAL A 235 -4.41 -16.92 6.46
CA VAL A 235 -4.60 -18.26 7.01
C VAL A 235 -3.71 -18.49 8.23
N LEU A 236 -2.43 -18.12 8.14
CA LEU A 236 -1.49 -18.27 9.25
C LEU A 236 -1.83 -17.34 10.43
N GLY A 237 -2.26 -16.11 10.14
CA GLY A 237 -2.65 -15.14 11.16
C GLY A 237 -3.90 -15.58 11.93
N LEU A 238 -4.89 -16.13 11.22
CA LEU A 238 -6.10 -16.70 11.81
C LEU A 238 -5.78 -17.91 12.70
N SER A 239 -4.94 -18.84 12.22
CA SER A 239 -4.55 -20.04 12.98
C SER A 239 -3.78 -19.72 14.26
N ALA A 240 -2.97 -18.66 14.23
CA ALA A 240 -2.14 -18.23 15.36
C ALA A 240 -2.80 -17.16 16.25
N GLU A 241 -4.07 -16.81 16.01
CA GLU A 241 -4.83 -15.77 16.73
C GLU A 241 -4.04 -14.45 16.86
N LYS A 242 -3.28 -14.11 15.80
CA LYS A 242 -2.43 -12.91 15.80
C LYS A 242 -3.29 -11.67 15.66
N THR A 243 -2.80 -10.57 16.22
CA THR A 243 -3.41 -9.25 16.06
C THR A 243 -2.37 -8.28 15.49
N GLY A 244 -2.84 -7.17 14.92
CA GLY A 244 -2.00 -6.19 14.25
C GLY A 244 -2.28 -6.10 12.75
N TYR A 245 -1.69 -5.08 12.12
CA TYR A 245 -1.81 -4.83 10.69
C TYR A 245 -0.63 -5.43 9.92
N TYR A 246 -0.91 -6.31 8.96
CA TYR A 246 0.08 -6.95 8.09
C TYR A 246 -0.30 -6.77 6.62
N GLY A 247 0.69 -6.52 5.76
CA GLY A 247 0.45 -6.15 4.38
C GLY A 247 1.53 -5.24 3.79
N VAL A 248 1.16 -4.50 2.75
CA VAL A 248 2.01 -3.55 2.03
C VAL A 248 1.68 -2.07 2.33
N GLY A 249 0.58 -1.78 3.02
CA GLY A 249 0.21 -0.40 3.31
C GLY A 249 1.10 0.28 4.35
N LYS A 250 0.97 1.61 4.43
CA LYS A 250 1.87 2.53 5.15
C LYS A 250 2.12 2.20 6.63
N HIS A 251 1.15 1.57 7.28
CA HIS A 251 1.19 1.23 8.71
C HIS A 251 1.36 -0.26 8.99
N ALA A 252 1.59 -1.07 7.95
CA ALA A 252 1.77 -2.50 8.09
C ALA A 252 3.06 -2.80 8.86
N LYS A 253 2.97 -3.69 9.86
CA LYS A 253 4.12 -4.09 10.68
C LYS A 253 5.09 -4.97 9.88
N ALA A 254 4.56 -5.80 8.99
CA ALA A 254 5.28 -6.69 8.09
C ALA A 254 4.31 -7.18 7.00
N LEU A 255 4.84 -7.82 5.94
CA LEU A 255 4.03 -8.45 4.88
C LEU A 255 3.13 -9.57 5.39
N TRP A 256 3.55 -10.28 6.45
CA TRP A 256 2.81 -11.39 7.03
C TRP A 256 3.13 -11.54 8.52
N ALA A 257 2.22 -12.15 9.26
CA ALA A 257 2.41 -12.43 10.67
C ALA A 257 3.33 -13.65 10.85
N ALA A 258 4.50 -13.44 11.46
CA ALA A 258 5.41 -14.54 11.77
C ALA A 258 4.76 -15.54 12.74
N VAL A 259 4.61 -16.79 12.31
CA VAL A 259 4.14 -17.88 13.15
C VAL A 259 5.34 -18.51 13.85
N SER A 260 5.56 -18.15 15.11
CA SER A 260 6.44 -18.93 15.98
C SER A 260 5.70 -20.21 16.38
N ARG A 261 6.30 -21.38 16.14
CA ARG A 261 5.82 -22.70 16.62
C ARG A 261 5.96 -22.87 18.14
N ASP A 262 5.59 -21.86 18.91
CA ASP A 262 5.62 -21.95 20.37
C ASP A 262 4.22 -21.63 20.89
N SER A 263 3.74 -22.44 21.84
CA SER A 263 2.44 -22.40 22.54
C SER A 263 1.23 -23.23 22.05
N ARG A 264 1.44 -24.49 21.60
CA ARG A 264 0.50 -25.59 21.95
C ARG A 264 1.29 -26.89 22.23
N ARG A 265 1.67 -27.08 23.49
CA ARG A 265 1.94 -28.37 24.11
C ARG A 265 1.06 -28.51 25.33
#